data_AF-A0A7C1FWE5-F1
#
_entry.id   AF-A0A7C1FWE5-F1
#
_cell.length_a   1.000
_cell.length_b   1.000
_cell.length_c   1.000
_cell.angle_alpha   90.00
_cell.angle_beta   90.00
_cell.angle_gamma   90.00
#
_symmetry.space_group_name_H-M   'P 1'
#
loop_
_entity.id
_entity.type
_entity.pdbx_description
1 polymer ?
#
loop_
_entity_poly.entity_id
_entity_poly.type
_entity_poly.pdbx_seq_one_letter_code
_entity_poly.pdbx_strand_id
1 'polypeptide(L)'
;MYYASMDCQPQSLRDVKLAADAIHLPVSAGQERNFIRCVRTRETPVSNIDDAVHSDIISHVCELAVRLGRKLVWDPIEEKFLGDAEALRMTHRAHRHPWYLQP
;
A
#
# COMPACT_ATOMS: atom_id res chain seq x y z
N MET A 1 -11.98 2.71 22.42
CA MET A 1 -10.82 3.50 21.96
C MET A 1 -11.35 4.83 21.46
N TYR A 2 -10.99 5.94 22.10
CA TYR A 2 -11.25 7.26 21.54
C TYR A 2 -10.19 7.50 20.47
N TYR A 3 -10.57 7.55 19.20
CA TYR A 3 -9.73 8.18 18.20
C TYR A 3 -9.54 9.63 18.64
N ALA A 4 -8.29 10.10 18.69
CA ALA A 4 -8.02 11.52 18.86
C ALA A 4 -8.86 12.29 17.82
N SER A 5 -9.42 13.43 18.20
CA SER A 5 -10.11 14.32 17.25
C SER A 5 -9.17 14.56 16.07
N MET A 6 -9.68 14.41 14.86
CA MET A 6 -8.93 14.65 13.62
C MET A 6 -8.36 16.08 13.66
N ASP A 7 -7.05 16.19 13.74
CA ASP A 7 -6.33 17.45 13.72
C ASP A 7 -5.82 17.71 12.29
N CYS A 8 -6.09 18.91 11.78
CA CYS A 8 -5.76 19.29 10.41
C CYS A 8 -5.08 20.66 10.43
N GLN A 9 -4.08 20.84 9.56
CA GLN A 9 -3.39 22.11 9.37
C GLN A 9 -3.48 22.53 7.89
N PRO A 10 -4.15 23.65 7.55
CA PRO A 10 -4.91 24.54 8.44
C PRO A 10 -6.20 23.87 8.98
N GLN A 11 -6.67 24.33 10.14
CA GLN A 11 -7.85 23.76 10.83
C GLN A 11 -9.13 23.86 9.99
N SER A 12 -9.20 24.81 9.05
CA SER A 12 -10.34 24.97 8.13
C SER A 12 -10.56 23.76 7.21
N LEU A 13 -9.56 22.89 7.00
CA LEU A 13 -9.69 21.71 6.15
C LEU A 13 -10.74 20.71 6.64
N ARG A 14 -10.98 20.67 7.97
CA ARG A 14 -11.98 19.75 8.57
C ARG A 14 -13.41 20.01 8.06
N ASP A 15 -13.70 21.24 7.66
CA ASP A 15 -15.03 21.71 7.27
C ASP A 15 -15.16 21.86 5.74
N VAL A 16 -14.11 21.52 4.99
CA VAL A 16 -14.11 21.62 3.53
C VAL A 16 -15.11 20.63 2.95
N LYS A 17 -16.08 21.15 2.21
CA LYS A 17 -16.98 20.34 1.39
C LYS A 17 -16.32 20.09 0.05
N LEU A 18 -16.14 18.82 -0.30
CA LEU A 18 -15.71 18.43 -1.62
C LEU A 18 -16.77 18.86 -2.65
N ALA A 19 -16.31 19.32 -3.82
CA ALA A 19 -17.19 19.65 -4.92
C ALA A 19 -17.95 18.39 -5.41
N ALA A 20 -19.09 18.58 -6.07
CA ALA A 20 -19.91 17.46 -6.55
C ALA A 20 -19.19 16.60 -7.59
N ASP A 21 -18.30 17.21 -8.37
CA ASP A 21 -17.46 16.60 -9.40
C ASP A 21 -16.09 16.12 -8.89
N ALA A 22 -15.82 16.24 -7.59
CA ALA A 22 -14.61 15.70 -6.98
C ALA A 22 -14.61 14.16 -6.98
N ILE A 23 -13.44 13.57 -6.71
CA ILE A 23 -13.34 12.13 -6.45
C ILE A 23 -13.93 11.85 -5.06
N HIS A 24 -15.01 11.07 -5.01
CA HIS A 24 -15.64 10.61 -3.77
C HIS A 24 -15.30 9.14 -3.54
N LEU A 25 -14.44 8.87 -2.55
CA LEU A 25 -14.09 7.50 -2.19
C LEU A 25 -15.25 6.81 -1.44
N PRO A 26 -15.40 5.47 -1.54
CA PRO A 26 -16.43 4.74 -0.81
C PRO A 26 -16.36 4.96 0.69
N VAL A 27 -17.47 5.36 1.30
CA VAL A 27 -17.55 5.55 2.76
C VAL A 27 -17.87 4.21 3.42
N SER A 28 -16.99 3.78 4.34
CA SER A 28 -17.15 2.55 5.11
C SER A 28 -17.31 2.83 6.60
N ALA A 29 -18.32 2.22 7.23
CA ALA A 29 -18.58 2.34 8.67
C ALA A 29 -17.72 1.38 9.52
N GLY A 30 -16.45 1.19 9.13
CA GLY A 30 -15.49 0.28 9.78
C GLY A 30 -15.03 -0.86 8.86
N GLN A 31 -13.76 -1.25 9.00
CA GLN A 31 -13.11 -2.22 8.10
C GLN A 31 -13.66 -3.64 8.27
N GLU A 32 -13.91 -4.07 9.51
CA GLU A 32 -14.40 -5.40 9.85
C GLU A 32 -15.81 -5.62 9.29
N ARG A 33 -16.68 -4.62 9.46
CA ARG A 33 -18.05 -4.65 8.94
C ARG A 33 -18.07 -4.65 7.42
N ASN A 34 -17.21 -3.85 6.79
CA ASN A 34 -17.08 -3.84 5.34
C ASN A 34 -16.61 -5.20 4.81
N PHE A 35 -15.57 -5.78 5.41
CA PHE A 35 -15.07 -7.09 5.03
C PHE A 35 -16.16 -8.17 5.11
N ILE A 36 -16.87 -8.28 6.24
CA ILE A 36 -17.95 -9.27 6.42
C ILE A 36 -19.05 -9.07 5.36
N ARG A 37 -19.44 -7.82 5.07
CA ARG A 37 -20.42 -7.51 4.01
C ARG A 37 -19.92 -8.00 2.66
N CYS A 38 -18.71 -7.63 2.28
CA CYS A 38 -18.06 -7.97 1.01
C CYS A 38 -17.91 -9.49 0.82
N VAL A 39 -17.58 -10.25 1.88
CA VAL A 39 -17.57 -11.73 1.83
C VAL A 39 -18.95 -12.29 1.51
N ARG A 40 -20.02 -11.73 2.09
CA ARG A 40 -21.40 -12.17 1.85
C ARG A 40 -21.91 -11.81 0.47
N THR A 41 -21.62 -10.60 0.00
CA THR A 41 -22.10 -10.07 -1.30
C THR A 41 -21.18 -10.41 -2.46
N ARG A 42 -19.99 -10.97 -2.18
CA ARG A 42 -18.91 -11.20 -3.16
C ARG A 42 -18.43 -9.90 -3.83
N GLU A 43 -18.49 -8.79 -3.11
CA GLU A 43 -17.93 -7.50 -3.54
C GLU A 43 -16.49 -7.32 -3.05
N THR A 44 -15.74 -6.44 -3.69
CA THR A 44 -14.38 -6.06 -3.25
C THR A 44 -14.45 -5.15 -2.00
N PRO A 45 -13.65 -5.40 -0.95
CA PRO A 45 -13.56 -4.51 0.21
C PRO A 45 -12.97 -3.14 -0.14
N VAL A 46 -13.22 -2.13 0.71
CA VAL A 46 -12.62 -0.79 0.55
C VAL A 46 -11.10 -0.80 0.73
N SER A 47 -10.57 -1.77 1.46
CA SER A 47 -9.13 -2.06 1.57
C SER A 47 -8.88 -3.41 0.92
N ASN A 48 -8.69 -3.40 -0.40
CA ASN A 48 -8.46 -4.59 -1.19
C ASN A 48 -6.98 -5.04 -1.12
N ILE A 49 -6.68 -6.17 -1.74
CA ILE A 49 -5.34 -6.76 -1.70
C ILE A 49 -4.31 -5.92 -2.49
N ASP A 50 -4.69 -5.32 -3.61
CA ASP A 50 -3.77 -4.55 -4.45
C ASP A 50 -3.29 -3.30 -3.72
N ASP A 51 -4.20 -2.58 -3.05
CA ASP A 51 -3.86 -1.44 -2.21
C ASP A 51 -2.92 -1.83 -1.06
N ALA A 52 -3.19 -2.98 -0.42
CA ALA A 52 -2.34 -3.50 0.65
C ALA A 52 -0.92 -3.82 0.14
N VAL A 53 -0.82 -4.54 -0.99
CA VAL A 53 0.45 -4.87 -1.62
C VAL A 53 1.23 -3.61 -2.00
N HIS A 54 0.60 -2.64 -2.66
CA HIS A 54 1.26 -1.38 -3.03
C HIS A 54 1.74 -0.60 -1.80
N SER A 55 0.96 -0.58 -0.71
CA SER A 55 1.36 0.09 0.53
C SER A 55 2.59 -0.57 1.18
N ASP A 56 2.70 -1.89 1.10
CA ASP A 56 3.82 -2.64 1.65
C ASP A 56 5.08 -2.51 0.78
N ILE A 57 4.95 -2.51 -0.55
CA ILE A 57 6.07 -2.35 -1.50
C ILE A 57 6.90 -1.11 -1.16
N ILE A 58 6.25 0.02 -0.87
CA ILE A 58 6.93 1.28 -0.54
C ILE A 58 7.86 1.11 0.67
N SER A 59 7.40 0.44 1.72
CA SER A 59 8.21 0.18 2.92
C SER A 59 9.46 -0.65 2.60
N HIS A 60 9.33 -1.65 1.74
CA HIS A 60 10.47 -2.48 1.32
C HIS A 60 11.46 -1.70 0.44
N VAL A 61 10.98 -0.88 -0.49
CA VAL A 61 11.82 0.00 -1.32
C VAL A 61 12.60 0.99 -0.46
N CYS A 62 11.96 1.61 0.53
CA CYS A 62 12.60 2.51 1.48
C CYS A 62 13.68 1.80 2.31
N GLU A 63 13.37 0.61 2.83
CA GLU A 63 14.34 -0.20 3.59
C GLU A 63 15.58 -0.52 2.75
N LEU A 64 15.42 -0.87 1.47
CA LEU A 64 16.56 -1.13 0.58
C LEU A 64 17.40 0.12 0.32
N ALA A 65 16.77 1.28 0.16
CA ALA A 65 17.49 2.55 0.00
C ALA A 65 18.32 2.90 1.25
N VAL A 66 17.77 2.64 2.44
CA VAL A 66 18.49 2.82 3.72
C VAL A 66 19.67 1.86 3.82
N ARG A 67 19.47 0.57 3.53
CA ARG A 67 20.54 -0.44 3.60
C ARG A 67 21.68 -0.18 2.63
N LEU A 68 21.38 0.29 1.42
CA LEU A 68 22.37 0.57 0.39
C LEU A 68 23.00 1.95 0.53
N GLY A 69 22.45 2.82 1.39
CA GLY A 69 22.95 4.18 1.63
C GLY A 69 22.89 5.09 0.41
N ARG A 70 21.96 4.84 -0.53
CA ARG A 70 21.85 5.56 -1.80
C ARG A 70 20.42 5.62 -2.30
N LYS A 71 20.13 6.60 -3.16
CA LYS A 71 18.82 6.73 -3.83
C LYS A 71 18.61 5.55 -4.77
N LEU A 72 17.42 4.97 -4.75
CA LEU A 72 16.95 3.94 -5.68
C LEU A 72 15.83 4.52 -6.55
N VAL A 73 15.67 3.97 -7.77
CA VAL A 73 14.58 4.31 -8.68
C VAL A 73 13.71 3.07 -8.87
N TRP A 74 12.44 3.17 -8.46
CA TRP A 74 11.46 2.11 -8.55
C TRP A 74 10.48 2.40 -9.68
N ASP A 75 10.22 1.41 -10.53
CA ASP A 75 9.13 1.41 -11.49
C ASP A 75 7.90 0.76 -10.84
N PRO A 76 6.83 1.52 -10.54
CA PRO A 76 5.63 0.98 -9.91
C PRO A 76 4.73 0.19 -10.87
N ILE A 77 4.98 0.24 -12.18
CA ILE A 77 4.21 -0.52 -13.18
C ILE A 77 4.84 -1.91 -13.37
N GLU A 78 6.16 -1.94 -13.57
CA GLU A 78 6.90 -3.19 -13.76
C GLU A 78 7.36 -3.84 -12.45
N GLU A 79 7.14 -3.17 -11.32
CA GLU A 79 7.57 -3.55 -9.97
C GLU A 79 9.06 -3.93 -9.88
N LYS A 80 9.93 -3.06 -10.42
CA LYS A 80 11.37 -3.32 -10.52
C LYS A 80 12.22 -2.09 -10.20
N PHE A 81 13.44 -2.34 -9.75
CA PHE A 81 14.46 -1.30 -9.68
C PHE A 81 15.06 -1.03 -11.06
N LEU A 82 15.06 0.24 -11.48
CA LEU A 82 15.59 0.65 -12.77
C LEU A 82 17.12 0.77 -12.74
N GLY A 83 17.80 -0.03 -13.56
CA GLY A 83 19.25 0.02 -13.74
C GLY A 83 20.07 -0.46 -12.52
N ASP A 84 19.47 -1.19 -11.59
CA ASP A 84 20.07 -1.53 -10.30
C ASP A 84 20.00 -3.03 -10.00
N ALA A 85 20.98 -3.78 -10.50
CA ALA A 85 21.04 -5.23 -10.33
C ALA A 85 21.25 -5.65 -8.86
N GLU A 86 21.92 -4.82 -8.06
CA GLU A 86 22.16 -5.09 -6.64
C GLU A 86 20.86 -5.00 -5.84
N ALA A 87 20.10 -3.90 -6.01
CA ALA A 87 18.80 -3.72 -5.37
C ALA A 87 17.80 -4.78 -5.87
N LEU A 88 17.79 -5.09 -7.17
CA LEU A 88 16.96 -6.14 -7.74
C LEU A 88 17.27 -7.52 -7.12
N ARG A 89 18.54 -7.86 -6.88
CA ARG A 89 18.87 -9.11 -6.20
C ARG A 89 18.28 -9.15 -4.79
N MET A 90 18.18 -8.02 -4.10
CA MET A 90 17.68 -7.92 -2.72
C MET A 90 16.17 -8.09 -2.58
N THR A 91 15.39 -8.06 -3.66
CA THR A 91 13.94 -8.34 -3.62
C THR A 91 13.62 -9.81 -3.36
N HIS A 92 14.58 -10.70 -3.60
CA HIS A 92 14.44 -12.13 -3.37
C HIS A 92 15.48 -12.65 -2.37
N ARG A 93 15.04 -13.60 -1.55
CA ARG A 93 15.92 -14.41 -0.69
C ARG A 93 16.27 -15.69 -1.42
N ALA A 94 17.48 -16.21 -1.16
CA ALA A 94 17.85 -17.53 -1.65
C ALA A 94 16.83 -18.57 -1.14
N HIS A 95 16.32 -19.40 -2.04
CA HIS A 95 15.42 -20.48 -1.67
C HIS A 95 16.13 -21.51 -0.80
N ARG A 96 15.39 -22.07 0.16
CA ARG A 96 15.91 -23.10 1.05
C ARG A 96 15.83 -24.46 0.35
N HIS A 97 16.97 -25.11 0.12
CA HIS A 97 17.02 -26.48 -0.38
C HIS A 97 16.19 -27.47 0.48
N PRO A 98 15.44 -28.42 -0.10
CA PRO A 98 15.23 -28.68 -1.54
C PRO A 98 14.01 -27.94 -2.13
N TRP A 99 13.49 -26.92 -1.47
CA TRP A 99 12.24 -26.25 -1.84
C TRP A 99 12.48 -25.12 -2.83
N TYR A 100 11.86 -25.23 -4.01
CA TYR A 100 11.88 -24.21 -5.06
C TYR A 100 10.46 -23.89 -5.47
N LEU A 101 10.20 -22.63 -5.83
CA LEU A 101 8.96 -22.28 -6.53
C LEU A 101 9.08 -22.81 -7.96
N GLN A 102 8.04 -23.50 -8.43
CA GLN A 102 7.96 -23.86 -9.84
C GLN A 102 7.72 -22.59 -10.67
N PRO A 103 8.23 -22.53 -11.91
CA PRO A 103 8.04 -21.38 -12.78
C PRO A 103 6.55 -21.10 -13.07
#